data_AF-A0A3D4FFZ3-F1
#
_entry.id   AF-A0A3D4FFZ3-F1
#
_cell.length_a   1.000
_cell.length_b   1.000
_cell.length_c   1.000
_cell.angle_alpha   90.00
_cell.angle_beta   90.00
_cell.angle_gamma   90.00
#
_symmetry.space_group_name_H-M   'P 1'
#
loop_
_entity.id
_entity.type
_entity.pdbx_description
1 polymer ?
#
loop_
_entity_poly.entity_id
_entity_poly.type
_entity_poly.pdbx_seq_one_letter_code
_entity_poly.pdbx_strand_id
1 'polypeptide(L)'
;MKKNKSIKKIIFITLSVLLLCLGAVYVYSYSLLDKIKTVDFTNDKKELGINTEKIKPKNNDSDGNIDHTEGITNIAIFGIDSRSTEDKGRSDAIMILTVDTKHNKLKLTSLMRDSYVNI
;
A
#
# COMPACT_ATOMS: atom_id res chain seq x y z
N MET A 1 1.03 17.22 58.53
CA MET A 1 1.53 16.05 57.76
C MET A 1 2.94 16.31 57.25
N LYS A 2 3.94 15.66 57.84
CA LYS A 2 5.37 15.89 57.54
C LYS A 2 5.70 15.25 56.19
N LYS A 3 5.60 16.01 55.09
CA LYS A 3 5.85 15.54 53.71
C LYS A 3 7.23 14.88 53.63
N ASN A 4 7.21 13.59 53.36
CA ASN A 4 8.34 12.67 53.39
C ASN A 4 9.21 12.99 52.15
N LYS A 5 10.16 13.94 52.27
CA LYS A 5 11.05 14.39 51.18
C LYS A 5 11.71 13.21 50.43
N SER A 6 11.93 12.09 51.10
CA SER A 6 12.51 10.86 50.54
C SER A 6 11.61 10.15 49.52
N ILE A 7 10.28 10.17 49.70
CA ILE A 7 9.34 9.51 48.77
C ILE A 7 9.27 10.26 47.43
N LYS A 8 9.30 11.60 47.47
CA LYS A 8 9.36 12.41 46.25
C LYS A 8 10.62 12.16 45.43
N LYS A 9 11.76 11.90 46.10
CA LYS A 9 13.02 11.54 45.42
C LYS A 9 12.92 10.18 44.74
N ILE A 10 12.31 9.18 45.40
CA ILE A 10 12.12 7.84 44.82
C ILE A 10 11.18 7.89 43.61
N ILE A 11 10.09 8.65 43.68
CA ILE A 11 9.18 8.87 42.53
C ILE A 11 9.91 9.54 41.37
N PHE A 12 10.76 10.53 41.64
CA PHE A 12 11.53 11.21 40.60
C PHE A 12 12.56 10.28 39.93
N ILE A 13 13.23 9.43 40.72
CA ILE A 13 14.19 8.44 40.20
C ILE A 13 13.48 7.39 39.33
N THR A 14 12.36 6.84 39.81
CA THR A 14 11.58 5.83 39.05
C THR A 14 11.02 6.40 37.75
N LEU A 15 10.53 7.63 37.76
CA LEU A 15 10.08 8.33 36.56
C LEU A 15 11.23 8.58 35.56
N SER A 16 12.41 8.95 36.05
CA SER A 16 13.60 9.14 35.22
C SER A 16 14.04 7.84 34.53
N VAL A 17 14.05 6.73 35.27
CA VAL A 17 14.37 5.40 34.71
C VAL A 17 13.34 4.97 33.66
N LEU A 18 12.04 5.19 33.91
CA LEU A 18 10.99 4.89 32.94
C LEU A 18 11.17 5.67 31.64
N LEU A 19 11.53 6.95 31.73
CA LEU A 19 11.74 7.82 30.57
C LEU A 19 12.98 7.39 29.76
N LEU A 20 14.01 6.92 30.44
CA LEU A 20 15.21 6.33 29.83
C LEU A 20 14.89 5.04 29.06
N CYS A 21 14.06 4.16 29.64
CA CYS A 21 13.60 2.94 28.96
C CYS A 21 12.77 3.28 27.71
N LEU A 22 11.86 4.25 27.79
CA LEU A 22 11.07 4.69 26.64
C LEU A 22 11.95 5.27 25.52
N GLY A 23 12.96 6.06 25.88
CA GLY A 23 13.93 6.59 24.93
C GLY A 23 14.72 5.49 24.23
N ALA A 24 15.17 4.48 24.97
CA ALA A 24 15.90 3.35 24.40
C ALA A 24 15.04 2.53 23.41
N VAL A 25 13.76 2.28 23.76
CA VAL A 25 12.81 1.61 22.86
C VAL A 25 12.59 2.41 21.60
N TYR A 26 12.37 3.73 21.71
CA TYR A 26 12.18 4.60 20.56
C TYR A 26 13.37 4.58 19.60
N VAL A 27 14.59 4.74 20.12
CA VAL A 27 15.82 4.70 19.32
C VAL A 27 15.99 3.34 18.64
N TYR A 28 15.72 2.24 19.35
CA TYR A 28 15.81 0.89 18.79
C TYR A 28 14.80 0.67 17.66
N SER A 29 13.52 1.01 17.87
CA SER A 29 12.49 0.91 16.83
C SER A 29 12.81 1.77 15.61
N TYR A 30 13.33 2.99 15.81
CA TYR A 30 13.75 3.87 14.72
C TYR A 30 14.91 3.26 13.91
N SER A 31 15.92 2.70 14.58
CA SER A 31 17.05 2.03 13.92
C SER A 31 16.64 0.80 13.09
N LEU A 32 15.52 0.17 13.44
CA LEU A 32 14.95 -0.95 12.71
C LEU A 32 14.22 -0.46 11.44
N LEU A 33 13.50 0.66 11.55
CA LEU A 33 12.80 1.29 10.43
C LEU A 33 13.77 1.84 9.38
N ASP A 34 14.88 2.43 9.80
CA ASP A 34 15.91 3.01 8.91
C ASP A 34 16.59 1.95 8.02
N LYS A 35 16.59 0.68 8.46
CA LYS A 35 17.12 -0.45 7.67
C LYS A 35 16.19 -0.91 6.55
N ILE A 36 14.96 -0.40 6.50
CA ILE A 36 14.01 -0.73 5.44
C ILE A 36 14.46 0.05 4.19
N LYS A 37 15.04 -0.67 3.22
CA LYS A 37 15.35 -0.11 1.91
C LYS A 37 14.05 0.23 1.19
N THR A 38 13.69 1.49 1.21
CA THR A 38 12.62 2.03 0.36
C THR A 38 13.19 2.32 -1.01
N VAL A 39 12.54 1.83 -2.06
CA VAL A 39 12.74 2.33 -3.41
C VAL A 39 11.88 3.56 -3.59
N ASP A 40 12.45 4.64 -4.12
CA ASP A 40 11.66 5.82 -4.47
C ASP A 40 10.68 5.43 -5.57
N PHE A 41 9.38 5.55 -5.29
CA PHE A 41 8.36 5.37 -6.30
C PHE A 41 8.49 6.52 -7.31
N THR A 42 8.92 6.19 -8.53
CA THR A 42 8.99 7.15 -9.63
C THR A 42 7.60 7.71 -9.91
N ASN A 43 7.51 9.03 -10.05
CA ASN A 43 6.27 9.70 -10.47
C ASN A 43 6.08 9.67 -11.99
N ASP A 44 7.05 9.10 -12.73
CA ASP A 44 6.93 8.96 -14.18
C ASP A 44 5.99 7.81 -14.54
N LYS A 45 4.81 8.18 -15.06
CA LYS A 45 3.77 7.25 -15.49
C LYS A 45 4.27 6.23 -16.53
N LYS A 46 5.27 6.58 -17.36
CA LYS A 46 5.87 5.65 -18.34
C LYS A 46 6.72 4.58 -17.66
N GLU A 47 7.48 4.96 -16.65
CA GLU A 47 8.34 4.04 -15.89
C GLU A 47 7.53 3.13 -14.96
N LEU A 48 6.37 3.60 -14.49
CA LEU A 48 5.34 2.78 -13.82
C LEU A 48 4.60 1.81 -14.76
N GLY A 49 4.91 1.80 -16.06
CA GLY A 49 4.21 0.98 -17.05
C GLY A 49 2.74 1.41 -17.30
N ILE A 50 2.31 2.55 -16.73
CA ILE A 50 0.96 3.07 -16.88
C ILE A 50 0.89 3.87 -18.19
N ASN A 51 0.53 3.19 -19.27
CA ASN A 51 0.28 3.85 -20.55
C ASN A 51 -1.04 4.64 -20.49
N THR A 52 -0.96 5.86 -19.95
CA THR A 52 -2.10 6.77 -19.78
C THR A 52 -2.76 7.21 -21.10
N GLU A 53 -2.11 7.03 -22.25
CA GLU A 53 -2.73 7.32 -23.55
C GLU A 53 -3.82 6.30 -23.91
N LYS A 54 -3.74 5.06 -23.38
CA LYS A 54 -4.78 4.04 -23.54
C LYS A 54 -5.94 4.16 -22.56
N ILE A 55 -5.83 5.04 -21.55
CA ILE A 55 -6.84 5.28 -20.51
C ILE A 55 -7.65 6.56 -20.83
N LYS A 56 -7.45 7.18 -21.99
CA LYS A 56 -8.41 8.17 -22.47
C LYS A 56 -9.70 7.40 -22.77
N PRO A 57 -10.86 7.81 -22.21
CA PRO A 57 -12.13 7.23 -22.60
C PRO A 57 -12.23 7.39 -24.11
N LYS A 58 -12.38 6.25 -24.80
CA LYS A 58 -12.56 6.19 -26.25
C LYS A 58 -13.98 6.70 -26.51
N ASN A 59 -14.17 8.00 -26.31
CA ASN A 59 -15.35 8.69 -26.79
C ASN A 59 -15.17 8.73 -28.30
N ASN A 60 -16.07 8.01 -28.97
CA ASN A 60 -16.23 7.88 -30.40
C ASN A 60 -15.71 6.53 -30.95
N ASP A 61 -16.70 5.79 -31.44
CA ASP A 61 -16.63 4.71 -32.43
C ASP A 61 -16.57 3.28 -31.86
N SER A 62 -17.78 2.81 -31.58
CA SER A 62 -18.33 1.55 -32.11
C SER A 62 -17.48 0.29 -31.92
N ASP A 63 -17.47 -0.26 -30.70
CA ASP A 63 -17.66 -1.69 -30.42
C ASP A 63 -17.46 -1.94 -28.90
N GLY A 64 -18.51 -2.44 -28.23
CA GLY A 64 -18.46 -2.84 -26.82
C GLY A 64 -18.68 -1.73 -25.78
N ASN A 65 -19.89 -1.69 -25.21
CA ASN A 65 -20.28 -0.84 -24.08
C ASN A 65 -19.36 -1.09 -22.86
N ILE A 66 -18.28 -0.31 -22.70
CA ILE A 66 -17.58 -0.22 -21.41
C ILE A 66 -18.37 0.76 -20.56
N ASP A 67 -19.28 0.22 -19.74
CA ASP A 67 -20.13 0.98 -18.83
C ASP A 67 -19.26 1.57 -17.72
N HIS A 68 -18.75 2.78 -17.95
CA HIS A 68 -17.99 3.52 -16.96
C HIS A 68 -18.95 4.04 -15.89
N THR A 69 -19.05 3.33 -14.76
CA THR A 69 -19.82 3.82 -13.63
C THR A 69 -19.09 5.01 -12.99
N GLU A 70 -19.70 6.19 -13.06
CA GLU A 70 -19.16 7.42 -12.47
C GLU A 70 -18.87 7.24 -10.97
N GLY A 71 -17.66 7.63 -10.54
CA GLY A 71 -17.21 7.48 -9.14
C GLY A 71 -16.72 6.07 -8.75
N ILE A 72 -16.58 5.14 -9.70
CA ILE A 72 -16.00 3.82 -9.45
C ILE A 72 -14.86 3.56 -10.45
N THR A 73 -13.64 3.43 -9.94
CA THR A 73 -12.45 3.10 -10.75
C THR A 73 -12.01 1.69 -10.45
N ASN A 74 -11.94 0.84 -11.48
CA ASN A 74 -11.41 -0.53 -11.36
C ASN A 74 -9.99 -0.59 -11.95
N ILE A 75 -9.05 -1.08 -11.16
CA ILE A 75 -7.64 -1.24 -11.54
C ILE A 75 -7.32 -2.73 -11.50
N ALA A 76 -6.99 -3.31 -12.66
CA ALA A 76 -6.51 -4.68 -12.74
C ALA A 76 -5.03 -4.76 -12.36
N ILE A 77 -4.69 -5.69 -11.48
CA ILE A 77 -3.34 -5.90 -10.93
C ILE A 77 -2.93 -7.34 -11.26
N PHE A 78 -1.76 -7.48 -11.89
CA PHE A 78 -1.20 -8.76 -12.31
C PHE A 78 0.17 -8.96 -11.67
N GLY A 79 0.31 -9.97 -10.83
CA GLY A 79 1.61 -10.48 -10.39
C GLY A 79 2.16 -11.39 -11.46
N ILE A 80 3.17 -10.91 -12.21
CA ILE A 80 3.85 -11.66 -13.26
C ILE A 80 5.02 -12.45 -12.68
N ASP A 81 5.09 -13.75 -12.96
CA ASP A 81 6.29 -14.55 -12.70
C ASP A 81 7.21 -14.47 -13.92
N SER A 82 8.09 -13.47 -13.91
CA SER A 82 9.16 -13.32 -14.89
C SER A 82 10.42 -12.75 -14.25
N ARG A 83 11.59 -13.21 -14.72
CA ARG A 83 12.91 -12.73 -14.28
C ARG A 83 13.50 -11.65 -15.21
N SER A 84 12.89 -11.44 -16.38
CA SER A 84 13.31 -10.46 -17.39
C SER A 84 12.12 -9.60 -17.81
N THR A 85 12.38 -8.32 -18.11
CA THR A 85 11.36 -7.39 -18.64
C THR A 85 11.00 -7.67 -20.10
N GLU A 86 11.79 -8.47 -20.81
CA GLU A 86 11.55 -8.84 -22.21
C GLU A 86 10.66 -10.09 -22.35
N ASP A 87 10.60 -10.92 -21.29
CA ASP A 87 9.75 -12.10 -21.28
C ASP A 87 8.34 -11.72 -20.82
N LYS A 88 7.35 -12.04 -21.67
CA LYS A 88 5.92 -11.98 -21.29
C LYS A 88 5.64 -13.13 -20.31
N GLY A 89 5.93 -12.89 -19.03
CA GLY A 89 5.66 -13.83 -17.95
C GLY A 89 4.18 -14.15 -17.80
N ARG A 90 3.89 -15.29 -17.18
CA ARG A 90 2.51 -15.66 -16.82
C ARG A 90 2.13 -14.97 -15.51
N SER A 91 0.87 -14.60 -15.37
CA SER A 91 0.39 -14.07 -14.10
C SER A 91 -0.16 -15.20 -13.23
N ASP A 92 0.43 -15.39 -12.04
CA ASP A 92 -0.07 -16.33 -11.03
C ASP A 92 -1.00 -15.65 -10.01
N ALA A 93 -0.98 -14.31 -9.94
CA ALA A 93 -1.81 -13.52 -9.05
C ALA A 93 -2.58 -12.45 -9.83
N ILE A 94 -3.90 -12.58 -9.87
CA ILE A 94 -4.79 -11.62 -10.55
C ILE A 94 -5.70 -11.00 -9.50
N MET A 95 -5.73 -9.68 -9.45
CA MET A 95 -6.58 -8.93 -8.54
C MET A 95 -7.21 -7.72 -9.24
N ILE A 96 -8.38 -7.29 -8.74
CA ILE A 96 -9.03 -6.05 -9.13
C ILE A 96 -9.15 -5.19 -7.88
N LEU A 97 -8.51 -4.02 -7.91
CA LEU A 97 -8.71 -2.97 -6.92
C LEU A 97 -9.83 -2.05 -7.42
N THR A 98 -10.94 -2.00 -6.69
CA THR A 98 -12.03 -1.08 -6.95
C THR A 98 -11.94 0.09 -5.97
N VAL A 99 -11.68 1.27 -6.51
CA VAL A 99 -11.78 2.55 -5.80
C VAL A 99 -13.19 3.09 -6.01
N ASP A 100 -14.05 2.90 -5.01
CA ASP A 100 -15.46 3.29 -5.01
C ASP A 100 -15.61 4.60 -4.24
N THR A 101 -15.42 5.73 -4.91
CA THR A 101 -15.55 7.07 -4.31
C THR A 101 -17.01 7.43 -4.05
N LYS A 102 -17.95 6.82 -4.79
CA LYS A 102 -19.40 6.99 -4.57
C LYS A 102 -19.84 6.51 -3.19
N HIS A 103 -19.30 5.37 -2.74
CA HIS A 103 -19.63 4.81 -1.42
C HIS A 103 -18.51 4.97 -0.39
N ASN A 104 -17.42 5.69 -0.71
CA ASN A 104 -16.22 5.82 0.10
C ASN A 104 -15.63 4.47 0.56
N LYS A 105 -15.51 3.52 -0.37
CA LYS A 105 -14.99 2.18 -0.10
C LYS A 105 -13.82 1.84 -1.01
N LEU A 106 -12.90 1.04 -0.48
CA LEU A 106 -11.88 0.33 -1.23
C LEU A 106 -12.20 -1.15 -1.18
N LYS A 107 -12.27 -1.81 -2.34
CA LYS A 107 -12.51 -3.25 -2.44
C LYS A 107 -11.37 -3.88 -3.20
N LEU A 108 -10.87 -5.01 -2.72
CA LEU A 108 -9.85 -5.80 -3.41
C LEU A 108 -10.43 -7.19 -3.66
N THR A 109 -10.58 -7.54 -4.93
CA THR A 109 -11.13 -8.83 -5.36
C THR A 109 -10.04 -9.65 -6.03
N SER A 110 -9.71 -10.82 -5.47
CA SER A 110 -8.78 -11.76 -6.08
C SER A 110 -9.52 -12.72 -7.01
N LEU A 111 -8.90 -13.00 -8.16
CA LEU A 111 -9.36 -14.01 -9.10
C LEU A 111 -8.42 -15.22 -9.03
N MET A 112 -8.98 -16.44 -8.97
CA MET A 112 -8.18 -17.66 -8.92
C MET A 112 -7.52 -17.90 -10.29
N ARG A 113 -6.22 -18.23 -10.29
CA ARG A 113 -5.43 -18.48 -11.51
C ARG A 113 -6.08 -19.48 -12.47
N ASP A 114 -6.62 -20.56 -11.90
CA ASP A 114 -7.15 -21.69 -12.66
C ASP A 114 -8.69 -21.65 -12.78
N SER A 115 -9.28 -20.44 -12.75
CA SER A 115 -10.72 -20.28 -12.99
C SER A 115 -11.07 -20.70 -14.42
N TYR A 116 -12.08 -21.55 -14.58
CA TYR A 116 -12.59 -21.91 -15.91
C TYR A 116 -13.42 -20.76 -16.47
N VAL A 117 -12.89 -20.06 -17.47
CA VAL A 117 -13.49 -18.86 -18.07
C VAL A 117 -13.55 -18.97 -19.58
N ASN A 118 -14.49 -18.24 -20.19
CA ASN A 118 -14.50 -18.05 -21.64
C ASN A 118 -13.54 -16.92 -21.99
N ILE A 119 -12.61 -17.21 -22.91
CA ILE A 119 -11.55 -16.29 -23.38
C ILE A 119 -11.87 -15.70 -24.73
#